data_AF-A0A960T9Y6-F1
#
_entry.id   AF-A0A960T9Y6-F1
#
_cell.length_a   1.000
_cell.length_b   1.000
_cell.length_c   1.000
_cell.angle_alpha   90.00
_cell.angle_beta   90.00
_cell.angle_gamma   90.00
#
_symmetry.space_group_name_H-M   'P 1'
#
loop_
_entity.id
_entity.type
_entity.pdbx_description
1 polymer ?
#
loop_
_entity_poly.entity_id
_entity_poly.type
_entity_poly.pdbx_seq_one_letter_code
_entity_poly.pdbx_strand_id
1 'polypeptide(L)'
;MELESQTSLLALHYFFQIFHVSLILFNLFGWAWKVARPWNLASLLLTGASWILLAPFFGFGYCPLTDWHYEVLRQLGHFDLPNSYIAYLVESITSIRPSATATDVATGSCYIASLLLSIYLNLRDRRTA
;
A
#
# COMPACT_ATOMS: atom_id res chain seq x y z
N MET A 1 -15.14 24.52 15.64
CA MET A 1 -14.60 24.71 14.28
C MET A 1 -13.15 24.22 14.14
N GLU A 2 -12.12 24.81 14.77
CA GLU A 2 -10.74 24.27 14.68
C GLU A 2 -10.60 22.86 15.27
N LEU A 3 -11.21 22.62 16.45
CA LEU A 3 -11.23 21.31 17.10
C LEU A 3 -11.97 20.23 16.27
N GLU A 4 -13.04 20.60 15.58
CA GLU A 4 -13.81 19.70 14.70
C GLU A 4 -13.05 19.38 13.40
N SER A 5 -12.26 20.34 12.90
CA SER A 5 -11.35 20.10 11.78
C SER A 5 -10.21 19.16 12.16
N GLN A 6 -9.68 19.26 13.38
CA GLN A 6 -8.61 18.37 13.82
C GLN A 6 -9.09 16.94 14.07
N THR A 7 -10.28 16.75 14.67
CA THR A 7 -10.83 15.41 14.90
C THR A 7 -11.16 14.70 13.59
N SER A 8 -11.66 15.40 12.58
CA SER A 8 -11.94 14.84 11.25
C SER A 8 -10.67 14.43 10.51
N LEU A 9 -9.61 15.25 10.53
CA LEU A 9 -8.31 14.89 9.96
C LEU A 9 -7.68 13.69 10.66
N LEU A 10 -7.80 13.61 11.98
CA LEU A 10 -7.29 12.47 12.75
C LEU A 10 -8.03 11.17 12.41
N ALA A 11 -9.37 11.23 12.26
CA ALA A 11 -10.15 10.08 11.81
C ALA A 11 -9.71 9.61 10.42
N LEU A 12 -9.46 10.55 9.49
CA LEU A 12 -9.00 10.25 8.15
C LEU A 12 -7.57 9.67 8.14
N HIS A 13 -6.69 10.17 9.01
CA HIS A 13 -5.35 9.62 9.21
C HIS A 13 -5.42 8.14 9.63
N TYR A 14 -6.21 7.82 10.67
CA TYR A 14 -6.36 6.43 11.13
C TYR A 14 -7.04 5.55 10.08
N PHE A 15 -8.03 6.07 9.36
CA PHE A 15 -8.66 5.36 8.26
C PHE A 15 -7.63 4.96 7.19
N PHE A 16 -6.87 5.93 6.65
CA PHE A 16 -5.86 5.63 5.62
C PHE A 16 -4.78 4.69 6.15
N GLN A 17 -4.36 4.87 7.40
CA GLN A 17 -3.36 4.04 8.04
C GLN A 17 -3.79 2.57 8.15
N ILE A 18 -4.99 2.33 8.69
CA ILE A 18 -5.55 0.97 8.86
C ILE A 18 -5.86 0.36 7.50
N PHE A 19 -6.45 1.14 6.60
CA PHE A 19 -6.83 0.68 5.26
C PHE A 19 -5.59 0.24 4.46
N HIS A 20 -4.53 1.05 4.44
CA HIS A 20 -3.30 0.67 3.76
C HIS A 20 -2.65 -0.57 4.34
N VAL A 21 -2.53 -0.65 5.67
CA VAL A 21 -1.93 -1.84 6.30
C VAL A 21 -2.75 -3.09 5.96
N SER A 22 -4.08 -2.97 5.98
CA SER A 22 -4.98 -4.05 5.54
C SER A 22 -4.78 -4.40 4.07
N LEU A 23 -4.63 -3.42 3.19
CA LEU A 23 -4.37 -3.61 1.76
C LEU A 23 -3.01 -4.30 1.52
N ILE A 24 -1.97 -3.90 2.24
CA ILE A 24 -0.64 -4.51 2.18
C ILE A 24 -0.73 -5.98 2.61
N LEU A 25 -1.32 -6.26 3.77
CA LEU A 25 -1.49 -7.63 4.26
C LEU A 25 -2.34 -8.47 3.31
N PHE A 26 -3.41 -7.89 2.77
CA PHE A 26 -4.26 -8.56 1.79
C PHE A 26 -3.51 -8.86 0.49
N ASN A 27 -2.70 -7.94 -0.03
CA ASN A 27 -1.87 -8.18 -1.20
C ASN A 27 -0.83 -9.28 -0.93
N LEU A 28 -0.19 -9.25 0.26
CA LEU A 28 0.86 -10.19 0.64
C LEU A 28 0.34 -11.61 0.90
N PHE A 29 -0.83 -11.78 1.49
CA PHE A 29 -1.31 -13.07 2.00
C PHE A 29 -2.68 -13.51 1.49
N GLY A 30 -3.43 -12.64 0.78
CA GLY A 30 -4.80 -12.91 0.33
C GLY A 30 -4.91 -14.09 -0.63
N TRP A 31 -3.82 -14.47 -1.31
CA TRP A 31 -3.77 -15.66 -2.18
C TRP A 31 -3.91 -16.99 -1.42
N ALA A 32 -3.67 -17.01 -0.09
CA ALA A 32 -3.76 -18.22 0.72
C ALA A 32 -5.19 -18.79 0.78
N TRP A 33 -6.21 -17.94 0.82
CA TRP A 33 -7.61 -18.34 0.90
C TRP A 33 -8.24 -18.46 -0.49
N LYS A 34 -8.76 -19.65 -0.83
CA LYS A 34 -9.36 -19.92 -2.16
C LYS A 34 -10.45 -18.94 -2.56
N VAL A 35 -11.32 -18.54 -1.61
CA VAL A 35 -12.40 -17.57 -1.85
C VAL A 35 -11.86 -16.16 -2.12
N ALA A 36 -10.72 -15.79 -1.54
CA ALA A 36 -10.11 -14.46 -1.68
C ALA A 36 -9.17 -14.34 -2.88
N ARG A 37 -8.70 -15.44 -3.48
CA ARG A 37 -7.76 -15.47 -4.62
C ARG A 37 -8.12 -14.54 -5.78
N PRO A 38 -9.35 -14.52 -6.33
CA PRO A 38 -9.67 -13.61 -7.43
C PRO A 38 -9.62 -12.15 -7.00
N TRP A 39 -10.05 -11.84 -5.78
CA TRP A 39 -10.02 -10.49 -5.21
C TRP A 39 -8.60 -10.03 -4.89
N ASN A 40 -7.75 -10.92 -4.37
CA ASN A 40 -6.33 -10.66 -4.16
C ASN A 40 -5.61 -10.38 -5.48
N LEU A 41 -5.87 -11.17 -6.52
CA LEU A 41 -5.30 -10.92 -7.84
C LEU A 41 -5.77 -9.56 -8.40
N ALA A 42 -7.06 -9.24 -8.31
CA ALA A 42 -7.59 -7.95 -8.74
C ALA A 42 -6.93 -6.78 -7.98
N SER A 43 -6.76 -6.91 -6.66
CA SER A 43 -6.08 -5.91 -5.80
C SER A 43 -4.61 -5.72 -6.18
N LEU A 44 -3.88 -6.82 -6.39
CA LEU A 44 -2.49 -6.79 -6.83
C LEU A 44 -2.37 -6.12 -8.21
N LEU A 45 -3.24 -6.45 -9.16
CA LEU A 45 -3.24 -5.84 -10.48
C LEU A 45 -3.56 -4.35 -10.42
N LEU A 46 -4.52 -3.92 -9.59
CA LEU A 46 -4.82 -2.50 -9.39
C LEU A 46 -3.64 -1.75 -8.79
N THR A 47 -2.95 -2.36 -7.81
CA THR A 47 -1.75 -1.80 -7.19
C THR A 47 -0.60 -1.67 -8.20
N GLY A 48 -0.36 -2.72 -9.00
CA GLY A 48 0.66 -2.68 -10.05
C GLY A 48 0.32 -1.69 -11.16
N ALA A 49 -0.97 -1.59 -11.50
CA ALA A 49 -1.46 -0.61 -12.46
C ALA A 49 -1.23 0.82 -11.96
N SER A 50 -1.47 1.14 -10.69
CA SER A 50 -1.15 2.47 -10.17
C SER A 50 0.35 2.74 -10.23
N TRP A 51 1.19 1.77 -9.88
CA TRP A 51 2.65 1.94 -9.90
C TRP A 51 3.25 2.14 -11.29
N ILE A 52 2.64 1.55 -12.32
CA ILE A 52 3.17 1.56 -13.70
C ILE A 52 2.47 2.60 -14.56
N LEU A 53 1.13 2.66 -14.56
CA LEU A 53 0.36 3.56 -15.42
C LEU A 53 0.49 5.02 -15.00
N LEU A 54 0.66 5.27 -13.70
CA LEU A 54 0.84 6.63 -13.17
C LEU A 54 2.32 7.03 -13.09
N ALA A 55 3.25 6.10 -13.36
CA ALA A 55 4.68 6.37 -13.35
C ALA A 55 5.12 7.55 -14.24
N PRO A 56 4.59 7.74 -15.46
CA PRO A 56 4.98 8.88 -16.30
C PRO A 56 4.66 10.25 -15.71
N PHE A 57 3.72 10.31 -14.76
CA PHE A 57 3.25 11.57 -14.17
C PHE A 57 3.82 11.82 -12.79
N PHE A 58 3.92 10.78 -11.96
CA PHE A 58 4.25 10.90 -10.53
C PHE A 58 5.50 10.12 -10.10
N GLY A 59 6.10 9.34 -11.00
CA GLY A 59 7.24 8.47 -10.70
C GLY A 59 6.86 7.01 -10.44
N PHE A 60 7.84 6.12 -10.59
CA PHE A 60 7.64 4.68 -10.45
C PHE A 60 7.28 4.30 -9.00
N GLY A 61 6.30 3.40 -8.84
CA GLY A 61 5.84 2.98 -7.50
C GLY A 61 4.80 3.91 -6.87
N TYR A 62 4.29 4.88 -7.62
CA TYR A 62 3.28 5.83 -7.14
C TYR A 62 1.97 5.16 -6.71
N CYS A 63 1.51 5.50 -5.50
CA CYS A 63 0.25 5.02 -4.94
C CYS A 63 -0.67 6.22 -4.59
N PRO A 64 -1.84 6.37 -5.24
CA PRO A 64 -2.78 7.46 -4.94
C PRO A 64 -3.20 7.53 -3.47
N LEU A 65 -3.32 6.37 -2.83
CA LEU A 65 -3.70 6.29 -1.42
C LEU A 65 -2.60 6.88 -0.53
N THR A 66 -1.32 6.64 -0.84
CA THR A 66 -0.18 7.18 -0.10
C THR A 66 -0.17 8.69 -0.20
N ASP A 67 -0.36 9.22 -1.41
CA ASP A 67 -0.41 10.66 -1.64
C ASP A 67 -1.56 11.34 -0.89
N TRP A 68 -2.76 10.75 -0.90
CA TRP A 68 -3.87 11.26 -0.12
C TRP A 68 -3.61 11.18 1.38
N HIS A 69 -3.00 10.09 1.87
CA HIS A 69 -2.64 10.01 3.29
C HIS A 69 -1.60 11.05 3.67
N TYR A 70 -0.62 11.31 2.80
CA TYR A 70 0.42 12.32 3.02
C TYR A 70 -0.14 13.74 3.00
N GLU A 71 -1.16 14.01 2.20
CA GLU A 71 -1.89 15.29 2.26
C GLU A 71 -2.56 15.49 3.61
N VAL A 72 -3.22 14.45 4.14
CA VAL A 72 -3.84 14.50 5.48
C VAL A 72 -2.79 14.71 6.58
N LEU A 73 -1.64 14.04 6.48
CA LEU A 73 -0.52 14.21 7.41
C LEU A 73 0.06 15.63 7.35
N ARG A 74 0.17 16.21 6.15
CA ARG A 74 0.61 17.60 5.97
C ARG A 74 -0.35 18.59 6.61
N GLN A 75 -1.66 18.37 6.48
CA GLN A 75 -2.69 19.19 7.16
C GLN A 75 -2.66 19.02 8.69
N LEU A 76 -2.19 17.88 9.19
CA LEU A 76 -1.93 17.64 10.61
C LEU A 76 -0.57 18.22 11.09
N GLY A 77 0.21 18.85 10.20
CA GLY A 77 1.49 19.49 10.53
C GLY A 77 2.73 18.60 10.36
N HIS A 78 2.60 17.42 9.74
CA HIS A 78 3.72 16.54 9.43
C HIS A 78 4.27 16.80 8.02
N PHE A 79 5.49 17.34 7.93
CA PHE A 79 6.09 17.74 6.64
C PHE A 79 7.31 16.90 6.23
N ASP A 80 8.04 16.32 7.18
CA ASP A 80 9.20 15.45 6.90
C ASP A 80 8.74 14.00 6.69
N LEU A 81 8.05 13.77 5.57
CA LEU A 81 7.54 12.46 5.19
C LEU A 81 8.51 11.76 4.24
N PRO A 82 8.82 10.46 4.45
CA PRO A 82 9.68 9.73 3.54
C PRO A 82 8.98 9.48 2.20
N ASN A 83 9.75 9.32 1.12
CA ASN A 83 9.18 9.07 -0.22
C ASN A 83 8.46 7.71 -0.33
N SER A 84 8.80 6.75 0.52
CA SER A 84 8.26 5.39 0.50
C SER A 84 7.28 5.18 1.65
N TYR A 85 6.07 4.71 1.34
CA TYR A 85 5.04 4.50 2.36
C TYR A 85 5.46 3.47 3.41
N ILE A 86 6.14 2.40 3.00
CA ILE A 86 6.63 1.39 3.95
C ILE A 86 7.72 1.99 4.85
N ALA A 87 8.53 2.94 4.36
CA ALA A 87 9.49 3.64 5.20
C ALA A 87 8.78 4.49 6.25
N TYR A 88 7.68 5.16 5.85
CA TYR A 88 6.81 5.87 6.79
C TYR A 88 6.21 4.94 7.85
N LEU A 89 5.71 3.75 7.48
CA LEU A 89 5.21 2.76 8.45
C LEU A 89 6.27 2.30 9.44
N VAL A 90 7.48 2.04 8.95
CA VAL A 90 8.59 1.59 9.80
C VAL A 90 9.00 2.72 10.74
N GLU A 91 9.14 3.94 10.22
CA GLU A 91 9.48 5.12 11.01
C GLU A 91 8.41 5.44 12.06
N SER A 92 7.13 5.33 11.72
CA SER A 92 6.05 5.61 12.68
C SER A 92 5.97 4.61 13.84
N ILE A 93 6.40 3.36 13.63
CA ILE A 93 6.40 2.30 14.65
C ILE A 93 7.71 2.27 15.44
N THR A 94 8.85 2.41 14.76
CA THR A 94 10.18 2.16 15.34
C THR A 94 10.98 3.44 15.62
N SER A 95 10.52 4.60 15.13
CA SER A 95 11.28 5.86 15.09
C SER A 95 12.61 5.77 14.32
N ILE A 96 12.80 4.72 13.51
CA ILE A 96 13.96 4.53 12.64
C ILE A 96 13.52 4.74 11.19
N ARG A 97 14.20 5.64 10.46
CA ARG A 97 13.95 5.85 9.03
C ARG A 97 14.81 4.90 8.19
N PRO A 98 14.24 3.84 7.60
CA PRO A 98 14.99 2.98 6.69
C PRO A 98 15.33 3.73 5.40
N SER A 99 16.41 3.32 4.73
CA SER A 99 16.77 3.89 3.43
C SER A 99 15.66 3.58 2.41
N ALA A 100 15.23 4.59 1.64
CA ALA A 100 14.19 4.43 0.63
C ALA A 100 14.47 3.26 -0.33
N THR A 101 15.72 3.12 -0.80
CA THR A 101 16.11 2.01 -1.68
C THR A 101 15.87 0.62 -1.09
N ALA A 102 16.23 0.40 0.18
CA ALA A 102 16.00 -0.90 0.82
C ALA A 102 14.51 -1.22 0.93
N THR A 103 13.72 -0.20 1.31
CA THR A 103 12.28 -0.31 1.43
C THR A 103 11.61 -0.59 0.08
N ASP A 104 12.02 0.11 -0.98
CA ASP A 104 11.43 -0.04 -2.31
C ASP A 104 11.79 -1.40 -2.93
N VAL A 105 13.03 -1.87 -2.75
CA VAL A 105 13.46 -3.21 -3.18
C VAL A 105 12.69 -4.29 -2.42
N ALA A 106 12.53 -4.17 -1.10
CA ALA A 106 11.76 -5.12 -0.31
C ALA A 106 10.28 -5.15 -0.75
N THR A 107 9.67 -3.97 -0.91
CA THR A 107 8.28 -3.82 -1.34
C THR A 107 8.04 -4.42 -2.71
N GLY A 108 8.89 -4.08 -3.69
CA GLY A 108 8.82 -4.62 -5.04
C GLY A 108 9.02 -6.14 -5.09
N SER A 109 10.00 -6.66 -4.35
CA SER A 109 10.28 -8.10 -4.31
C SER A 109 9.13 -8.90 -3.72
N CYS A 110 8.59 -8.46 -2.58
CA CYS A 110 7.43 -9.08 -1.94
C CYS A 110 6.19 -9.00 -2.84
N TYR A 111 5.94 -7.84 -3.46
CA TYR A 111 4.83 -7.65 -4.38
C TYR A 111 4.90 -8.61 -5.58
N ILE A 112 6.06 -8.72 -6.23
CA ILE A 112 6.26 -9.62 -7.38
C ILE A 112 6.04 -11.08 -6.96
N ALA A 113 6.60 -11.49 -5.81
CA ALA A 113 6.41 -12.85 -5.30
C ALA A 113 4.91 -13.16 -5.06
N SER A 114 4.20 -12.26 -4.40
CA SER A 114 2.75 -12.40 -4.16
C SER A 114 1.94 -12.41 -5.45
N LEU A 115 2.29 -11.57 -6.45
CA LEU A 115 1.63 -11.54 -7.75
C LEU A 115 1.80 -12.86 -8.51
N LEU A 116 3.03 -13.39 -8.61
CA LEU A 116 3.30 -14.65 -9.28
C LEU A 116 2.54 -15.81 -8.62
N LEU A 117 2.55 -15.86 -7.28
CA LEU A 117 1.84 -16.89 -6.52
C LEU A 117 0.32 -16.79 -6.68
N SER A 118 -0.21 -15.56 -6.65
CA SER A 118 -1.65 -15.30 -6.87
C SER A 118 -2.09 -15.72 -8.28
N ILE A 119 -1.32 -15.37 -9.32
CA ILE A 119 -1.57 -15.79 -10.70
C ILE A 119 -1.55 -17.33 -10.80
N TYR A 120 -0.51 -17.98 -10.29
CA TYR A 120 -0.37 -19.43 -10.33
C TYR A 120 -1.56 -20.14 -9.67
N LEU A 121 -1.96 -19.73 -8.47
CA LEU A 121 -3.06 -20.35 -7.75
C LEU A 121 -4.41 -20.11 -8.44
N ASN A 122 -4.66 -18.92 -8.98
CA ASN A 122 -5.87 -18.64 -9.75
C ASN A 122 -5.95 -19.48 -11.03
N LEU A 123 -4.83 -19.64 -11.75
CA LEU A 123 -4.76 -20.48 -12.95
C LEU A 123 -4.95 -21.96 -12.62
N ARG A 124 -4.35 -22.44 -11.53
CA ARG A 124 -4.54 -23.81 -11.04
C ARG A 124 -6.01 -24.08 -10.71
N ASP A 125 -6.65 -23.20 -9.95
CA ASP A 125 -8.04 -23.37 -9.55
C ASP A 125 -8.99 -23.43 -10.76
N ARG A 126 -8.77 -22.57 -11.76
CA ARG A 126 -9.55 -22.57 -13.02
C ARG A 126 -9.39 -23.86 -13.84
N ARG A 127 -8.26 -24.56 -13.72
CA ARG A 127 -8.04 -25.85 -14.39
C ARG A 127 -8.69 -27.03 -13.65
N THR A 128 -9.01 -26.87 -12.38
CA THR A 128 -9.59 -27.90 -11.51
C THR A 128 -11.10 -27.73 -11.27
N ALA A 129 -11.69 -26.66 -11.81
CA ALA A 129 -13.12 -26.37 -11.77
C ALA A 129 -13.79 -26.81 -13.07
#